data_AF-A0A1M4SCN7-F1
#
_entry.id   AF-A0A1M4SCN7-F1
#
_cell.length_a   1.000
_cell.length_b   1.000
_cell.length_c   1.000
_cell.angle_alpha   90.00
_cell.angle_beta   90.00
_cell.angle_gamma   90.00
#
_symmetry.space_group_name_H-M   'P 1'
#
loop_
_entity.id
_entity.type
_entity.pdbx_description
1 polymer ?
#
loop_
_entity_poly.entity_id
_entity_poly.type
_entity_poly.pdbx_seq_one_letter_code
_entity_poly.pdbx_strand_id
1 'polypeptide(L)'
;MKARCGFISVVCLIVMCVLMVMVLYLEYITGLENLILNSAINNIQSYYLSEGKIYMILNEDKYYHNQLYPILVEYFKTMPYSKPPRDIIIEKEDLDLGDRLDKVVVDIIDRENKKDLRLRAKSNFNGLKTILKSDIKLFNEVVEMEIPVLDTDSIETRYKEKLKDLLLNISNKINIKNCSKPNNIYGIDLLDFNNIVLDNEGNDNFKISAFRDTMLVPYTEIFNDKEIFIILRSSNDHPTNFFVGSTHTPNQLIKLSGIIYVEGNITISKDFQFNGIIIVKNGDIKIDYDVKIDIKGLSIVQNITNNDFLENPNMFYSRHFVYKYGIYLPGFIETKINLIKID
;
A
#
# COMPACT_ATOMS: atom_id res chain seq x y z
N MET A 1 -7.78 100.44 -7.66
CA MET A 1 -7.84 99.01 -7.28
C MET A 1 -7.40 98.17 -8.48
N LYS A 2 -6.13 97.72 -8.52
CA LYS A 2 -5.67 96.71 -9.49
C LYS A 2 -5.89 95.34 -8.85
N ALA A 3 -6.75 94.52 -9.44
CA ALA A 3 -6.99 93.16 -8.98
C ALA A 3 -5.67 92.37 -9.03
N ARG A 4 -5.31 91.73 -7.92
CA ARG A 4 -4.10 90.88 -7.79
C ARG A 4 -4.31 89.57 -8.55
N CYS A 5 -4.25 89.58 -9.89
CA CYS A 5 -4.41 88.38 -10.72
C CYS A 5 -3.26 87.37 -10.58
N GLY A 6 -2.11 87.77 -10.02
CA GLY A 6 -0.96 86.87 -9.83
C GLY A 6 -1.10 85.87 -8.66
N PHE A 7 -1.90 86.18 -7.64
CA PHE A 7 -2.02 85.33 -6.44
C PHE A 7 -2.83 84.05 -6.73
N ILE A 8 -3.85 84.16 -7.59
CA ILE A 8 -4.68 83.03 -8.04
C ILE A 8 -3.84 82.05 -8.89
N SER A 9 -2.93 82.57 -9.72
CA SER A 9 -2.03 81.74 -10.55
C SER A 9 -1.07 80.91 -9.71
N VAL A 10 -0.44 81.50 -8.68
CA VAL A 10 0.47 80.78 -7.78
C VAL A 10 -0.25 79.69 -6.98
N VAL A 11 -1.46 79.98 -6.48
CA VAL A 11 -2.27 78.97 -5.77
C VAL A 11 -2.69 77.83 -6.70
N CYS A 12 -3.12 78.13 -7.93
CA CYS A 12 -3.40 77.10 -8.95
C CYS A 12 -2.19 76.20 -9.23
N LEU A 13 -0.99 76.78 -9.29
CA LEU A 13 0.25 76.04 -9.58
C LEU A 13 0.64 75.10 -8.42
N ILE A 14 0.47 75.56 -7.17
CA ILE A 14 0.64 74.72 -5.98
C ILE A 14 -0.37 73.57 -5.97
N VAL A 15 -1.65 73.86 -6.23
CA VAL A 15 -2.71 72.84 -6.28
C VAL A 15 -2.43 71.81 -7.38
N MET A 16 -2.02 72.24 -8.57
CA MET A 16 -1.61 71.34 -9.65
C MET A 16 -0.40 70.48 -9.27
N CYS A 17 0.59 71.05 -8.59
CA CYS A 17 1.77 70.30 -8.15
C CYS A 17 1.39 69.23 -7.12
N VAL A 18 0.53 69.56 -6.16
CA VAL A 18 -0.01 68.59 -5.19
C VAL A 18 -0.82 67.51 -5.89
N LEU A 19 -1.69 67.86 -6.85
CA LEU A 19 -2.46 66.89 -7.62
C LEU A 19 -1.55 65.96 -8.43
N MET A 20 -0.51 66.48 -9.08
CA MET A 20 0.45 65.68 -9.85
C MET A 20 1.21 64.69 -8.95
N VAL A 21 1.64 65.13 -7.77
CA VAL A 21 2.29 64.24 -6.78
C VAL A 21 1.33 63.14 -6.33
N MET A 22 0.06 63.47 -6.07
CA MET A 22 -0.95 62.48 -5.68
C MET A 22 -1.24 61.47 -6.80
N VAL A 23 -1.29 61.91 -8.06
CA VAL A 23 -1.49 61.02 -9.22
C VAL A 23 -0.30 60.07 -9.39
N LEU A 24 0.94 60.59 -9.33
CA LEU A 24 2.15 59.76 -9.40
C LEU A 24 2.22 58.74 -8.26
N TYR A 25 1.83 59.16 -7.04
CA TYR A 25 1.77 58.27 -5.89
C TYR A 25 0.71 57.17 -6.07
N LEU A 26 -0.47 57.52 -6.59
CA LEU A 26 -1.53 56.54 -6.87
C LEU A 26 -1.11 55.55 -7.96
N GLU A 27 -0.49 56.02 -9.04
CA GLU A 27 0.05 55.17 -10.10
C GLU A 27 1.10 54.19 -9.54
N TYR A 28 2.01 54.69 -8.69
CA TYR A 28 3.01 53.86 -8.03
C TYR A 28 2.39 52.78 -7.14
N ILE A 29 1.44 53.15 -6.27
CA ILE A 29 0.74 52.17 -5.41
C ILE A 29 0.02 51.13 -6.26
N THR A 30 -0.71 51.56 -7.28
CA THR A 30 -1.44 50.64 -8.17
C THR A 30 -0.50 49.67 -8.86
N GLY A 31 0.66 50.14 -9.31
CA GLY A 31 1.71 49.29 -9.89
C GLY A 31 2.24 48.26 -8.89
N LEU A 32 2.45 48.67 -7.64
CA LEU A 32 2.96 47.80 -6.58
C LEU A 32 1.90 46.76 -6.16
N GLU A 33 0.64 47.14 -6.03
CA GLU A 33 -0.49 46.24 -5.78
C GLU A 33 -0.64 45.20 -6.91
N ASN A 34 -0.53 45.62 -8.17
CA ASN A 34 -0.56 44.70 -9.30
C ASN A 34 0.57 43.68 -9.27
N LEU A 35 1.78 44.08 -8.88
CA LEU A 35 2.91 43.15 -8.73
C LEU A 35 2.69 42.15 -7.60
N ILE A 36 2.16 42.61 -6.46
CA ILE A 36 1.82 41.73 -5.32
C ILE A 36 0.74 40.74 -5.75
N LEU A 37 -0.32 41.21 -6.40
CA LEU A 37 -1.44 40.39 -6.83
C LEU A 37 -1.01 39.35 -7.87
N ASN A 38 -0.19 39.74 -8.84
CA ASN A 38 0.38 38.81 -9.83
C ASN A 38 1.32 37.79 -9.19
N SER A 39 2.14 38.20 -8.22
CA SER A 39 3.00 37.29 -7.47
C SER A 39 2.18 36.28 -6.66
N ALA A 40 1.11 36.74 -6.00
CA ALA A 40 0.20 35.88 -5.25
C ALA A 40 -0.51 34.87 -6.16
N ILE A 41 -1.05 35.33 -7.30
CA ILE A 41 -1.68 34.44 -8.30
C ILE A 41 -0.66 33.41 -8.81
N ASN A 42 0.53 33.84 -9.22
CA ASN A 42 1.55 32.93 -9.73
C ASN A 42 2.00 31.91 -8.67
N ASN A 43 2.05 32.30 -7.38
CA ASN A 43 2.38 31.41 -6.28
C ASN A 43 1.29 30.35 -6.07
N ILE A 44 0.02 30.77 -6.07
CA ILE A 44 -1.13 29.87 -5.97
C ILE A 44 -1.15 28.89 -7.15
N GLN A 45 -0.90 29.36 -8.37
CA GLN A 45 -0.80 28.49 -9.55
C GLN A 45 0.36 27.50 -9.40
N SER A 46 1.55 27.97 -9.02
CA SER A 46 2.70 27.11 -8.76
C SER A 46 2.39 26.02 -7.71
N TYR A 47 1.65 26.36 -6.65
CA TYR A 47 1.17 25.38 -5.66
C TYR A 47 0.26 24.32 -6.30
N TYR A 48 -0.79 24.72 -7.04
CA TYR A 48 -1.71 23.79 -7.70
C TYR A 48 -1.00 22.88 -8.70
N LEU A 49 0.01 23.38 -9.41
CA LEU A 49 0.82 22.56 -10.33
C LEU A 49 1.60 21.46 -9.58
N SER A 50 2.18 21.78 -8.43
CA SER A 50 2.88 20.78 -7.61
C SER A 50 1.91 19.77 -7.01
N GLU A 51 0.76 20.22 -6.51
CA GLU A 51 -0.28 19.35 -5.97
C GLU A 51 -0.88 18.43 -7.05
N GLY A 52 -1.15 18.97 -8.24
CA GLY A 52 -1.66 18.24 -9.39
C GLY A 52 -0.79 17.04 -9.77
N LYS A 53 0.54 17.21 -9.77
CA LYS A 53 1.49 16.10 -10.02
C LYS A 53 1.37 14.96 -9.01
N ILE A 54 1.14 15.29 -7.74
CA ILE A 54 0.98 14.27 -6.70
C ILE A 54 -0.31 13.49 -6.92
N TYR A 55 -1.42 14.18 -7.18
CA TYR A 55 -2.68 13.52 -7.51
C TYR A 55 -2.59 12.68 -8.78
N MET A 56 -1.90 13.19 -9.80
CA MET A 56 -1.67 12.48 -11.06
C MET A 56 -0.93 11.16 -10.83
N ILE A 57 0.14 11.17 -10.03
CA ILE A 57 0.90 9.96 -9.69
C ILE A 57 0.06 8.91 -8.94
N LEU A 58 -0.88 9.35 -8.11
CA LEU A 58 -1.70 8.47 -7.29
C LEU A 58 -2.93 7.92 -8.02
N ASN A 59 -3.48 8.68 -8.97
CA ASN A 59 -4.79 8.38 -9.55
C ASN A 59 -4.73 7.98 -11.03
N GLU A 60 -3.68 8.35 -11.77
CA GLU A 60 -3.56 7.95 -13.18
C GLU A 60 -2.81 6.63 -13.32
N ASP A 61 -3.45 5.67 -14.00
CA ASP A 61 -2.90 4.34 -14.25
C ASP A 61 -1.48 4.39 -14.84
N LYS A 62 -1.23 5.36 -15.73
CA LYS A 62 0.06 5.58 -16.39
C LYS A 62 1.21 5.75 -15.39
N TYR A 63 0.98 6.45 -14.30
CA TYR A 63 2.01 6.74 -13.30
C TYR A 63 1.92 5.79 -12.10
N TYR A 64 0.70 5.51 -11.65
CA TYR A 64 0.47 4.62 -10.53
C TYR A 64 0.90 3.20 -10.85
N HIS A 65 0.31 2.57 -11.88
CA HIS A 65 0.55 1.16 -12.17
C HIS A 65 1.89 0.90 -12.87
N ASN A 66 2.38 1.83 -13.70
CA ASN A 66 3.61 1.59 -14.46
C ASN A 66 4.89 2.06 -13.74
N GLN A 67 4.80 3.04 -12.82
CA GLN A 67 5.97 3.59 -12.13
C GLN A 67 5.90 3.38 -10.61
N LEU A 68 4.90 3.95 -9.92
CA LEU A 68 4.86 3.96 -8.46
C LEU A 68 4.69 2.55 -7.87
N TYR A 69 3.70 1.79 -8.33
CA TYR A 69 3.39 0.46 -7.80
C TYR A 69 4.57 -0.52 -7.93
N PRO A 70 5.25 -0.64 -9.09
CA PRO A 70 6.46 -1.46 -9.21
C PRO A 70 7.59 -1.07 -8.25
N ILE A 71 7.79 0.24 -8.01
CA ILE A 71 8.79 0.74 -7.07
C ILE A 71 8.46 0.29 -5.64
N LEU A 72 7.19 0.40 -5.23
CA LEU A 72 6.72 -0.06 -3.93
C LEU A 72 6.91 -1.58 -3.77
N VAL A 73 6.51 -2.36 -4.78
CA VAL A 73 6.66 -3.82 -4.80
C VAL A 73 8.13 -4.23 -4.66
N GLU A 74 9.04 -3.61 -5.42
CA GLU A 74 10.49 -3.91 -5.34
C GLU A 74 11.06 -3.58 -3.95
N TYR A 75 10.66 -2.42 -3.38
CA TYR A 75 11.11 -1.98 -2.07
C TYR A 75 10.70 -2.95 -0.96
N PHE A 76 9.40 -3.29 -0.87
CA PHE A 76 8.92 -4.15 0.22
C PHE A 76 9.35 -5.61 0.06
N LYS A 77 9.49 -6.11 -1.18
CA LYS A 77 9.99 -7.46 -1.47
C LYS A 77 11.42 -7.67 -0.98
N THR A 78 12.26 -6.63 -1.05
CA THR A 78 13.69 -6.71 -0.72
C THR A 78 14.02 -6.26 0.70
N MET A 79 13.02 -5.98 1.53
CA MET A 79 13.27 -5.70 2.95
C MET A 79 14.05 -6.84 3.63
N PRO A 80 14.91 -6.53 4.61
CA PRO A 80 15.27 -5.19 5.08
C PRO A 80 16.35 -4.49 4.22
N TYR A 81 16.89 -5.15 3.20
CA TYR A 81 18.00 -4.67 2.36
C TYR A 81 17.57 -3.82 1.17
N SER A 82 16.38 -3.21 1.27
CA SER A 82 15.75 -2.44 0.20
C SER A 82 16.55 -1.18 -0.13
N LYS A 83 16.81 -0.98 -1.43
CA LYS A 83 17.39 0.28 -1.93
C LYS A 83 16.35 1.40 -1.83
N PRO A 84 16.77 2.67 -1.72
CA PRO A 84 15.83 3.78 -1.77
C PRO A 84 15.02 3.73 -3.07
N PRO A 85 13.71 4.04 -3.02
CA PRO A 85 12.86 4.07 -4.20
C PRO A 85 13.40 5.08 -5.23
N ARG A 86 13.14 4.80 -6.52
CA ARG A 86 13.52 5.70 -7.61
C ARG A 86 12.51 6.84 -7.73
N ASP A 87 12.97 7.97 -8.28
CA ASP A 87 12.08 9.09 -8.60
C ASP A 87 11.14 8.73 -9.75
N ILE A 88 9.94 9.33 -9.75
CA ILE A 88 8.95 9.20 -10.82
C ILE A 88 9.16 10.33 -11.82
N ILE A 89 9.12 10.00 -13.11
CA ILE A 89 9.28 10.94 -14.21
C ILE A 89 7.92 11.12 -14.89
N ILE A 90 7.45 12.36 -14.90
CA ILE A 90 6.24 12.79 -15.59
C ILE A 90 6.58 13.10 -17.05
N GLU A 91 5.76 12.58 -17.96
CA GLU A 91 5.94 12.86 -19.39
C GLU A 91 5.63 14.32 -19.71
N LYS A 92 6.32 14.86 -20.71
CA LYS A 92 6.24 16.30 -21.00
C LYS A 92 4.87 16.73 -21.51
N GLU A 93 4.13 15.82 -22.14
CA GLU A 93 2.77 16.06 -22.62
C GLU A 93 1.79 16.28 -21.46
N ASP A 94 2.07 15.69 -20.30
CA ASP A 94 1.21 15.76 -19.11
C ASP A 94 1.63 16.89 -18.15
N LEU A 95 2.67 17.65 -18.51
CA LEU A 95 3.05 18.85 -17.76
C LEU A 95 2.20 20.04 -18.19
N ASP A 96 1.63 20.72 -17.20
CA ASP A 96 0.88 21.94 -17.42
C ASP A 96 1.74 23.08 -18.01
N LEU A 97 1.08 23.95 -18.77
CA LEU A 97 1.70 25.07 -19.47
C LEU A 97 2.50 25.97 -18.53
N GLY A 98 3.81 26.06 -18.78
CA GLY A 98 4.74 26.90 -18.05
C GLY A 98 5.63 26.15 -17.05
N ASP A 99 5.27 24.92 -16.68
CA ASP A 99 6.12 24.07 -15.84
C ASP A 99 7.15 23.29 -16.67
N ARG A 100 8.31 23.06 -16.07
CA ARG A 100 9.43 22.33 -16.68
C ARG A 100 10.01 21.26 -15.75
N LEU A 101 9.50 21.15 -14.53
CA LEU A 101 10.01 20.22 -13.52
C LEU A 101 9.21 18.91 -13.59
N ASP A 102 9.76 17.91 -14.28
CA ASP A 102 9.13 16.61 -14.56
C ASP A 102 9.30 15.57 -13.45
N LYS A 103 10.15 15.82 -12.47
CA LYS A 103 10.51 14.82 -11.44
C LYS A 103 9.73 14.99 -10.15
N VAL A 104 9.20 13.86 -9.66
CA VAL A 104 8.66 13.74 -8.31
C VAL A 104 9.52 12.76 -7.53
N VAL A 105 10.06 13.23 -6.41
CA VAL A 105 10.91 12.41 -5.54
C VAL A 105 10.02 11.53 -4.68
N VAL A 106 10.36 10.25 -4.64
CA VAL A 106 9.66 9.23 -3.85
C VAL A 106 10.53 8.88 -2.66
N ASP A 107 9.97 8.93 -1.46
CA ASP A 107 10.62 8.49 -0.24
C ASP A 107 9.66 7.60 0.56
N ILE A 108 10.17 6.60 1.29
CA ILE A 108 9.39 5.81 2.25
C ILE A 108 9.90 6.15 3.64
N ILE A 109 9.00 6.57 4.51
CA ILE A 109 9.33 7.06 5.85
C ILE A 109 8.67 6.19 6.92
N ASP A 110 9.34 6.04 8.05
CA ASP A 110 8.76 5.44 9.25
C ASP A 110 8.12 6.53 10.11
N ARG A 111 6.80 6.44 10.34
CA ARG A 111 6.05 7.31 11.24
C ARG A 111 5.25 6.43 12.19
N GLU A 112 5.48 6.56 13.50
CA GLU A 112 4.73 5.82 14.52
C GLU A 112 4.66 4.32 14.22
N ASN A 113 5.79 3.71 13.85
CA ASN A 113 5.88 2.30 13.45
C ASN A 113 5.21 1.91 12.12
N LYS A 114 4.62 2.86 11.40
CA LYS A 114 4.00 2.66 10.09
C LYS A 114 4.87 3.17 8.96
N LYS A 115 4.73 2.57 7.78
CA LYS A 115 5.44 2.98 6.57
C LYS A 115 4.54 3.89 5.75
N ASP A 116 4.85 5.18 5.74
CA ASP A 116 4.18 6.16 4.88
C ASP A 116 5.01 6.41 3.61
N LEU A 117 4.31 6.67 2.51
CA LEU A 117 4.89 7.18 1.27
C LEU A 117 4.96 8.70 1.34
N ARG A 118 6.13 9.25 1.04
CA ARG A 118 6.33 10.68 0.88
C ARG A 118 6.63 11.00 -0.58
N LEU A 119 5.77 11.81 -1.18
CA LEU A 119 5.98 12.35 -2.52
C LEU A 119 6.38 13.81 -2.41
N ARG A 120 7.46 14.20 -3.11
CA ARG A 120 7.91 15.60 -3.18
C ARG A 120 7.88 16.08 -4.61
N ALA A 121 6.91 16.93 -4.90
CA ALA A 121 6.75 17.56 -6.21
C ALA A 121 7.35 18.97 -6.18
N LYS A 122 7.90 19.38 -7.32
CA LYS A 122 8.36 20.75 -7.53
C LYS A 122 7.69 21.29 -8.77
N SER A 123 7.37 22.57 -8.75
CA SER A 123 6.83 23.30 -9.89
C SER A 123 7.55 24.62 -10.06
N ASN A 124 7.53 25.14 -11.28
CA ASN A 124 8.02 26.47 -11.57
C ASN A 124 7.03 27.18 -12.50
N PHE A 125 6.32 28.19 -11.99
CA PHE A 125 5.39 28.98 -12.77
C PHE A 125 5.84 30.44 -12.79
N ASN A 126 6.13 30.98 -13.98
CA ASN A 126 6.59 32.36 -14.16
C ASN A 126 7.77 32.77 -13.24
N GLY A 127 8.68 31.83 -12.94
CA GLY A 127 9.85 32.06 -12.09
C GLY A 127 9.64 31.80 -10.61
N LEU A 128 8.40 31.55 -10.16
CA LEU A 128 8.09 31.15 -8.78
C LEU A 128 8.17 29.64 -8.63
N LYS A 129 9.15 29.19 -7.83
CA LYS A 129 9.38 27.79 -7.51
C LYS A 129 8.64 27.42 -6.23
N THR A 130 7.79 26.40 -6.32
CA THR A 130 7.12 25.82 -5.15
C THR A 130 7.61 24.39 -4.98
N ILE A 131 7.82 23.99 -3.72
CA ILE A 131 8.11 22.61 -3.35
C ILE A 131 6.99 22.18 -2.43
N LEU A 132 6.38 21.05 -2.77
CA LEU A 132 5.28 20.49 -2.02
C LEU A 132 5.64 19.07 -1.60
N LYS A 133 5.38 18.75 -0.34
CA LYS A 133 5.54 17.41 0.24
C LYS A 133 4.17 16.86 0.62
N SER A 134 3.87 15.66 0.17
CA SER A 134 2.68 14.91 0.59
C SER A 134 3.09 13.65 1.33
N ASP A 135 2.53 13.44 2.53
CA ASP A 135 2.62 12.19 3.27
C ASP A 135 1.34 11.37 3.04
N ILE A 136 1.50 10.12 2.59
CA ILE A 136 0.45 9.24 2.08
C ILE A 136 0.54 7.91 2.82
N LYS A 137 -0.58 7.44 3.38
CA LYS A 137 -0.67 6.07 3.92
C LYS A 137 -0.62 5.09 2.77
N LEU A 138 0.16 4.03 2.91
CA LEU A 138 0.35 3.02 1.87
C LEU A 138 -0.57 1.81 2.02
N PHE A 139 -0.86 1.42 3.25
CA PHE A 139 -1.44 0.12 3.54
C PHE A 139 -2.83 0.22 4.12
N ASN A 140 -3.61 -0.85 3.91
CA ASN A 140 -4.92 -0.99 4.51
C ASN A 140 -4.84 -0.89 6.04
N GLU A 141 -5.72 -0.07 6.62
CA GLU A 141 -5.72 0.23 8.05
C GLU A 141 -5.89 -1.02 8.93
N VAL A 142 -6.61 -2.04 8.45
CA VAL A 142 -6.88 -3.28 9.17
C VAL A 142 -5.61 -4.11 9.35
N VAL A 143 -4.76 -4.14 8.33
CA VAL A 143 -3.46 -4.83 8.37
C VAL A 143 -2.51 -4.11 9.33
N GLU A 144 -2.57 -2.78 9.41
CA GLU A 144 -1.67 -1.97 10.24
C GLU A 144 -2.01 -1.94 11.74
N MET A 145 -2.94 -2.78 12.21
CA MET A 145 -3.30 -2.85 13.64
C MET A 145 -2.25 -3.57 14.49
N GLU A 146 -1.30 -4.25 13.86
CA GLU A 146 -0.28 -5.08 14.53
C GLU A 146 -0.86 -6.22 15.37
N ILE A 147 -2.08 -6.66 15.06
CA ILE A 147 -2.72 -7.82 15.69
C ILE A 147 -2.34 -9.08 14.87
N PRO A 148 -1.77 -10.13 15.49
CA PRO A 148 -1.30 -11.32 14.79
C PRO A 148 -2.43 -12.15 14.17
N VAL A 149 -3.61 -12.18 14.79
CA VAL A 149 -4.79 -12.90 14.32
C VAL A 149 -5.96 -11.93 14.23
N LEU A 150 -6.43 -11.68 13.02
CA LEU A 150 -7.61 -10.87 12.74
C LEU A 150 -8.77 -11.79 12.44
N ASP A 151 -9.78 -11.76 13.30
CA ASP A 151 -11.03 -12.47 13.09
C ASP A 151 -12.22 -11.50 13.04
N THR A 152 -13.18 -11.78 12.16
CA THR A 152 -14.33 -10.91 11.87
C THR A 152 -15.25 -10.72 13.07
N ASP A 153 -15.27 -11.69 13.99
CA ASP A 153 -16.14 -11.65 15.17
C ASP A 153 -15.47 -10.93 16.34
N SER A 154 -14.16 -11.14 16.53
CA SER A 154 -13.36 -10.56 17.60
C SER A 154 -12.88 -9.12 17.37
N ILE A 155 -12.79 -8.65 16.12
CA ILE A 155 -12.33 -7.28 15.82
C ILE A 155 -13.36 -6.21 16.21
N GLU A 156 -12.88 -5.00 16.55
CA GLU A 156 -13.74 -3.86 16.87
C GLU A 156 -14.73 -3.54 15.73
N THR A 157 -15.97 -3.20 16.09
CA THR A 157 -17.08 -3.00 15.15
C THR A 157 -16.77 -2.02 14.00
N ARG A 158 -15.97 -0.98 14.25
CA ARG A 158 -15.58 0.03 13.23
C ARG A 158 -14.72 -0.54 12.09
N TYR A 159 -14.09 -1.70 12.31
CA TYR A 159 -13.18 -2.34 11.34
C TYR A 159 -13.76 -3.59 10.69
N LYS A 160 -14.90 -4.10 11.18
CA LYS A 160 -15.55 -5.30 10.66
C LYS A 160 -15.85 -5.23 9.17
N GLU A 161 -16.47 -4.14 8.72
CA GLU A 161 -16.81 -3.97 7.31
C GLU A 161 -15.56 -3.86 6.43
N LYS A 162 -14.53 -3.12 6.88
CA LYS A 162 -13.26 -3.02 6.15
C LYS A 162 -12.55 -4.38 6.02
N LEU A 163 -12.60 -5.21 7.06
CA LEU A 163 -12.02 -6.54 7.04
C LEU A 163 -12.79 -7.47 6.08
N LYS A 164 -14.11 -7.41 6.08
CA LYS A 164 -14.96 -8.15 5.13
C LYS A 164 -14.68 -7.72 3.69
N ASP A 165 -14.57 -6.43 3.43
CA ASP A 165 -14.26 -5.89 2.11
C ASP A 165 -12.88 -6.34 1.63
N LEU A 166 -11.87 -6.34 2.52
CA LEU A 166 -10.54 -6.85 2.23
C LEU A 166 -10.59 -8.35 1.87
N LEU A 167 -11.25 -9.18 2.68
CA LEU A 167 -11.40 -10.61 2.43
C LEU A 167 -12.13 -10.91 1.11
N LEU A 168 -13.20 -10.16 0.82
CA LEU A 168 -13.95 -10.28 -0.43
C LEU A 168 -13.08 -9.90 -1.63
N ASN A 169 -12.33 -8.81 -1.54
CA ASN A 169 -11.45 -8.34 -2.61
C ASN A 169 -10.30 -9.34 -2.86
N ILE A 170 -9.71 -9.90 -1.79
CA ILE A 170 -8.71 -10.96 -1.88
C ILE A 170 -9.31 -12.19 -2.57
N SER A 171 -10.42 -12.73 -2.08
CA SER A 171 -11.05 -13.92 -2.67
C SER A 171 -11.35 -13.78 -4.16
N ASN A 172 -11.86 -12.62 -4.57
CA ASN A 172 -12.25 -12.36 -5.95
C ASN A 172 -11.04 -12.16 -6.89
N LYS A 173 -9.92 -11.60 -6.41
CA LYS A 173 -8.81 -11.14 -7.27
C LYS A 173 -7.47 -11.82 -7.00
N ILE A 174 -7.35 -12.66 -5.97
CA ILE A 174 -6.08 -13.32 -5.64
C ILE A 174 -5.66 -14.23 -6.77
N ASN A 175 -4.41 -14.09 -7.21
CA ASN A 175 -3.88 -14.83 -8.34
C ASN A 175 -2.37 -15.01 -8.18
N ILE A 176 -1.86 -16.18 -8.52
CA ILE A 176 -0.42 -16.47 -8.49
C ILE A 176 0.36 -15.55 -9.42
N LYS A 177 -0.26 -15.09 -10.52
CA LYS A 177 0.35 -14.10 -11.43
C LYS A 177 0.72 -12.79 -10.71
N ASN A 178 0.08 -12.49 -9.58
CA ASN A 178 0.40 -11.32 -8.76
C ASN A 178 1.77 -11.46 -8.06
N CYS A 179 2.21 -12.70 -7.78
CA CYS A 179 3.62 -12.97 -7.58
C CYS A 179 4.30 -12.86 -8.94
N SER A 180 4.71 -11.64 -9.32
CA SER A 180 5.66 -11.43 -10.41
C SER A 180 6.93 -12.19 -10.04
N LYS A 181 7.01 -13.44 -10.52
CA LYS A 181 7.92 -14.50 -10.06
C LYS A 181 9.32 -13.95 -9.76
N PRO A 182 9.73 -13.74 -8.49
CA PRO A 182 11.10 -14.10 -8.19
C PRO A 182 11.22 -15.59 -8.50
N ASN A 183 12.37 -16.04 -9.03
CA ASN A 183 12.59 -17.44 -9.38
C ASN A 183 12.55 -18.42 -8.17
N ASN A 184 12.11 -17.97 -6.99
CA ASN A 184 12.30 -18.64 -5.69
C ASN A 184 11.01 -18.67 -4.82
N ILE A 185 9.83 -18.35 -5.38
CA ILE A 185 8.54 -18.56 -4.69
C ILE A 185 7.80 -19.67 -5.43
N TYR A 186 7.53 -20.77 -4.72
CA TYR A 186 6.67 -21.83 -5.22
C TYR A 186 5.21 -21.38 -5.16
N GLY A 187 4.50 -21.42 -6.29
CA GLY A 187 3.10 -21.00 -6.38
C GLY A 187 2.21 -22.12 -6.88
N ILE A 188 1.11 -22.41 -6.18
CA ILE A 188 0.12 -23.40 -6.60
C ILE A 188 -1.33 -22.91 -6.37
N ASP A 189 -2.18 -23.02 -7.39
CA ASP A 189 -3.59 -22.61 -7.38
C ASP A 189 -4.42 -23.84 -7.67
N LEU A 190 -5.08 -24.36 -6.64
CA LEU A 190 -5.88 -25.57 -6.69
C LEU A 190 -7.34 -25.20 -6.50
N LEU A 191 -8.15 -25.52 -7.50
CA LEU A 191 -9.59 -25.33 -7.49
C LEU A 191 -10.27 -26.69 -7.35
N ASP A 192 -11.31 -26.75 -6.51
CA ASP A 192 -12.21 -27.91 -6.36
C ASP A 192 -11.50 -29.21 -5.93
N PHE A 193 -10.62 -29.13 -4.94
CA PHE A 193 -10.06 -30.31 -4.28
C PHE A 193 -10.63 -30.45 -2.87
N ASN A 194 -11.01 -31.67 -2.49
CA ASN A 194 -11.63 -31.95 -1.20
C ASN A 194 -10.58 -31.94 -0.07
N ASN A 195 -9.47 -32.66 -0.28
CA ASN A 195 -8.41 -32.80 0.70
C ASN A 195 -7.06 -32.49 0.05
N ILE A 196 -6.26 -31.66 0.72
CA ILE A 196 -4.95 -31.24 0.23
C ILE A 196 -3.97 -31.43 1.38
N VAL A 197 -2.87 -32.14 1.14
CA VAL A 197 -1.86 -32.46 2.16
C VAL A 197 -0.53 -31.86 1.75
N LEU A 198 0.03 -31.01 2.61
CA LEU A 198 1.39 -30.49 2.50
C LEU A 198 2.28 -31.22 3.49
N ASP A 199 3.36 -31.84 3.02
CA ASP A 199 4.30 -32.56 3.88
C ASP A 199 5.76 -32.31 3.50
N ASN A 200 6.68 -32.69 4.39
CA ASN A 200 8.12 -32.65 4.16
C ASN A 200 8.61 -34.08 3.89
N GLU A 201 9.11 -34.35 2.67
CA GLU A 201 9.66 -35.67 2.30
C GLU A 201 11.14 -35.83 2.72
N GLY A 202 11.71 -34.84 3.40
CA GLY A 202 13.11 -34.79 3.80
C GLY A 202 14.00 -34.07 2.80
N ASN A 203 15.25 -33.76 3.20
CA ASN A 203 16.23 -33.03 2.39
C ASN A 203 15.73 -31.67 1.85
N ASP A 204 14.93 -30.93 2.62
CA ASP A 204 14.30 -29.67 2.21
C ASP A 204 13.33 -29.79 1.00
N ASN A 205 12.87 -31.01 0.68
CA ASN A 205 11.84 -31.23 -0.33
C ASN A 205 10.46 -31.27 0.33
N PHE A 206 9.58 -30.39 -0.13
CA PHE A 206 8.17 -30.37 0.24
C PHE A 206 7.34 -31.04 -0.83
N LYS A 207 6.23 -31.64 -0.41
CA LYS A 207 5.27 -32.28 -1.30
C LYS A 207 3.88 -31.77 -0.99
N ILE A 208 3.14 -31.41 -2.03
CA ILE A 208 1.72 -31.13 -1.94
C ILE A 208 0.94 -32.18 -2.74
N SER A 209 0.02 -32.86 -2.08
CA SER A 209 -0.85 -33.88 -2.68
C SER A 209 -2.31 -33.46 -2.54
N ALA A 210 -3.02 -33.37 -3.66
CA ALA A 210 -4.40 -32.93 -3.72
C ALA A 210 -5.31 -34.06 -4.22
N PHE A 211 -6.40 -34.27 -3.49
CA PHE A 211 -7.33 -35.38 -3.66
C PHE A 211 -8.73 -34.86 -4.01
N ARG A 212 -9.37 -35.52 -4.98
CA ARG A 212 -10.81 -35.38 -5.27
C ARG A 212 -11.46 -36.74 -5.09
N ASP A 213 -12.72 -36.76 -4.66
CA ASP A 213 -13.47 -38.01 -4.48
C ASP A 213 -13.56 -38.83 -5.78
N THR A 214 -13.50 -38.17 -6.93
CA THR A 214 -13.58 -38.77 -8.27
C THR A 214 -12.23 -39.25 -8.83
N MET A 215 -11.12 -38.98 -8.14
CA MET A 215 -9.77 -39.30 -8.64
C MET A 215 -9.21 -40.57 -8.00
N LEU A 216 -8.74 -41.50 -8.85
CA LEU A 216 -8.04 -42.73 -8.40
C LEU A 216 -6.61 -42.45 -7.91
N VAL A 217 -5.97 -41.41 -8.43
CA VAL A 217 -4.59 -41.03 -8.09
C VAL A 217 -4.58 -39.53 -7.77
N PRO A 218 -3.98 -39.10 -6.66
CA PRO A 218 -3.91 -37.69 -6.31
C PRO A 218 -3.03 -36.91 -7.28
N TYR A 219 -3.36 -35.64 -7.48
CA TYR A 219 -2.41 -34.69 -8.03
C TYR A 219 -1.27 -34.52 -7.02
N THR A 220 -0.02 -34.56 -7.45
CA THR A 220 1.13 -34.41 -6.56
C THR A 220 2.22 -33.58 -7.22
N GLU A 221 2.73 -32.60 -6.48
CA GLU A 221 3.93 -31.84 -6.85
C GLU A 221 4.96 -31.87 -5.73
N ILE A 222 6.24 -31.85 -6.11
CA ILE A 222 7.38 -31.75 -5.20
C ILE A 222 8.12 -30.45 -5.51
N PHE A 223 8.48 -29.70 -4.47
CA PHE A 223 9.16 -28.42 -4.59
C PHE A 223 10.16 -28.21 -3.45
N ASN A 224 11.13 -27.33 -3.67
CA ASN A 224 12.22 -27.09 -2.72
C ASN A 224 12.26 -25.63 -2.21
N ASP A 225 11.41 -24.77 -2.78
CA ASP A 225 11.32 -23.38 -2.36
C ASP A 225 10.74 -23.28 -0.94
N LYS A 226 11.41 -22.51 -0.09
CA LYS A 226 10.95 -22.22 1.27
C LYS A 226 9.91 -21.09 1.30
N GLU A 227 9.84 -20.29 0.24
CA GLU A 227 8.81 -19.29 0.05
C GLU A 227 7.69 -19.84 -0.81
N ILE A 228 6.45 -19.74 -0.34
CA ILE A 228 5.27 -20.34 -0.96
C ILE A 228 4.15 -19.32 -1.19
N PHE A 229 3.36 -19.54 -2.23
CA PHE A 229 2.10 -18.87 -2.47
C PHE A 229 1.06 -19.91 -2.85
N ILE A 230 0.34 -20.39 -1.83
CA ILE A 230 -0.66 -21.43 -1.96
C ILE A 230 -2.05 -20.79 -1.98
N ILE A 231 -2.83 -21.09 -3.02
CA ILE A 231 -4.23 -20.67 -3.17
C ILE A 231 -5.08 -21.93 -3.31
N LEU A 232 -5.93 -22.20 -2.33
CA LEU A 232 -6.82 -23.35 -2.29
C LEU A 232 -8.27 -22.86 -2.33
N ARG A 233 -8.95 -23.08 -3.44
CA ARG A 233 -10.32 -22.64 -3.70
C ARG A 233 -11.28 -23.81 -3.62
N SER A 234 -12.43 -23.57 -3.01
CA SER A 234 -13.51 -24.53 -2.83
C SER A 234 -14.63 -24.23 -3.83
N SER A 235 -15.28 -25.29 -4.33
CA SER A 235 -16.58 -25.16 -4.98
C SER A 235 -17.67 -24.99 -3.93
N ASN A 236 -18.71 -24.23 -4.28
CA ASN A 236 -19.79 -23.81 -3.37
C ASN A 236 -20.46 -24.93 -2.52
N ASP A 237 -20.25 -26.21 -2.83
CA ASP A 237 -20.89 -27.33 -2.14
C ASP A 237 -20.03 -27.98 -1.04
N HIS A 238 -18.69 -27.87 -1.06
CA HIS A 238 -17.81 -28.54 -0.08
C HIS A 238 -16.56 -27.72 0.29
N PRO A 239 -16.31 -27.42 1.59
CA PRO A 239 -15.10 -26.71 2.01
C PRO A 239 -13.85 -27.56 1.74
N THR A 240 -12.78 -26.93 1.29
CA THR A 240 -11.48 -27.60 1.10
C THR A 240 -10.81 -27.85 2.46
N ASN A 241 -10.37 -29.07 2.72
CA ASN A 241 -9.58 -29.40 3.91
C ASN A 241 -8.09 -29.42 3.56
N PHE A 242 -7.34 -28.49 4.15
CA PHE A 242 -5.90 -28.39 3.99
C PHE A 242 -5.19 -28.95 5.22
N PHE A 243 -4.37 -29.97 5.03
CA PHE A 243 -3.61 -30.64 6.08
C PHE A 243 -2.13 -30.26 5.97
N VAL A 244 -1.56 -29.73 7.06
CA VAL A 244 -0.14 -29.45 7.19
C VAL A 244 0.49 -30.57 8.01
N GLY A 245 1.23 -31.44 7.30
CA GLY A 245 1.82 -32.66 7.81
C GLY A 245 0.91 -33.88 7.67
N SER A 246 1.51 -35.04 7.39
CA SER A 246 0.83 -36.34 7.47
C SER A 246 1.23 -37.08 8.74
N THR A 247 0.29 -37.80 9.35
CA THR A 247 0.56 -38.67 10.51
C THR A 247 1.46 -39.87 10.20
N HIS A 248 1.69 -40.17 8.91
CA HIS A 248 2.41 -41.37 8.46
C HIS A 248 3.90 -41.14 8.17
N THR A 249 4.37 -39.91 8.23
CA THR A 249 5.74 -39.52 7.91
C THR A 249 6.46 -39.11 9.21
N PRO A 250 7.80 -39.28 9.29
CA PRO A 250 8.54 -38.97 10.49
C PRO A 250 8.29 -37.52 10.93
N ASN A 251 8.29 -37.29 12.26
CA ASN A 251 8.06 -35.98 12.84
C ASN A 251 9.22 -35.04 12.47
N GLN A 252 9.04 -34.30 11.38
CA GLN A 252 9.97 -33.32 10.87
C GLN A 252 9.26 -31.97 10.84
N LEU A 253 9.96 -30.95 11.36
CA LEU A 253 9.51 -29.58 11.34
C LEU A 253 9.27 -29.12 9.90
N ILE A 254 8.07 -28.61 9.62
CA ILE A 254 7.75 -27.93 8.35
C ILE A 254 8.04 -26.45 8.56
N LYS A 255 9.01 -25.91 7.81
CA LYS A 255 9.42 -24.51 7.90
C LYS A 255 9.27 -23.81 6.57
N LEU A 256 8.29 -22.91 6.48
CA LEU A 256 7.92 -22.21 5.25
C LEU A 256 7.72 -20.71 5.51
N SER A 257 7.64 -19.93 4.44
CA SER A 257 7.34 -18.51 4.49
C SER A 257 6.47 -18.13 3.29
N GLY A 258 5.66 -17.09 3.37
CA GLY A 258 4.86 -16.64 2.23
C GLY A 258 3.38 -16.46 2.51
N ILE A 259 2.53 -16.94 1.60
CA ILE A 259 1.08 -16.75 1.65
C ILE A 259 0.38 -18.09 1.53
N ILE A 260 -0.56 -18.34 2.43
CA ILE A 260 -1.49 -19.47 2.37
C ILE A 260 -2.89 -18.89 2.37
N TYR A 261 -3.64 -19.10 1.29
CA TYR A 261 -5.05 -18.75 1.18
C TYR A 261 -5.88 -20.03 1.02
N VAL A 262 -6.86 -20.23 1.90
CA VAL A 262 -7.72 -21.42 1.91
C VAL A 262 -9.18 -21.04 2.04
N GLU A 263 -10.02 -21.55 1.15
CA GLU A 263 -11.48 -21.54 1.27
C GLU A 263 -11.97 -22.85 1.88
N GLY A 264 -11.99 -22.90 3.21
CA GLY A 264 -12.29 -24.10 3.99
C GLY A 264 -11.43 -24.21 5.23
N ASN A 265 -11.11 -25.43 5.65
CA ASN A 265 -10.47 -25.69 6.95
C ASN A 265 -8.97 -25.94 6.80
N ILE A 266 -8.19 -25.55 7.80
CA ILE A 266 -6.78 -25.93 7.93
C ILE A 266 -6.62 -26.84 9.15
N THR A 267 -5.95 -27.97 9.00
CA THR A 267 -5.56 -28.85 10.12
C THR A 267 -4.04 -28.99 10.14
N ILE A 268 -3.41 -28.63 11.27
CA ILE A 268 -1.97 -28.69 11.45
C ILE A 268 -1.65 -29.89 12.34
N SER A 269 -1.04 -30.92 11.74
CA SER A 269 -0.78 -32.22 12.36
C SER A 269 0.71 -32.46 12.66
N LYS A 270 1.58 -31.49 12.35
CA LYS A 270 3.02 -31.53 12.60
C LYS A 270 3.56 -30.18 13.05
N ASP A 271 4.72 -30.21 13.71
CA ASP A 271 5.46 -29.01 14.08
C ASP A 271 5.62 -28.09 12.86
N PHE A 272 5.16 -26.84 13.00
CA PHE A 272 5.02 -25.91 11.89
C PHE A 272 5.56 -24.53 12.24
N GLN A 273 6.53 -24.06 11.46
CA GLN A 273 7.08 -22.71 11.51
C GLN A 273 6.72 -21.97 10.23
N PHE A 274 5.96 -20.88 10.36
CA PHE A 274 5.52 -20.10 9.22
C PHE A 274 5.77 -18.61 9.38
N ASN A 275 6.47 -18.01 8.41
CA ASN A 275 6.66 -16.57 8.36
C ASN A 275 5.87 -15.97 7.20
N GLY A 276 4.75 -15.32 7.47
CA GLY A 276 3.95 -14.71 6.40
C GLY A 276 2.48 -14.54 6.74
N ILE A 277 1.64 -14.67 5.72
CA ILE A 277 0.21 -14.39 5.83
C ILE A 277 -0.61 -15.66 5.60
N ILE A 278 -1.47 -16.00 6.55
CA ILE A 278 -2.43 -17.10 6.43
C ILE A 278 -3.82 -16.49 6.33
N ILE A 279 -4.61 -16.88 5.34
CA ILE A 279 -5.98 -16.41 5.13
C ILE A 279 -6.88 -17.61 5.03
N VAL A 280 -7.87 -17.68 5.92
CA VAL A 280 -8.85 -18.75 5.96
C VAL A 280 -10.25 -18.15 5.82
N LYS A 281 -10.91 -18.49 4.72
CA LYS A 281 -12.25 -18.03 4.39
C LYS A 281 -13.23 -19.18 4.61
N ASN A 282 -14.30 -18.91 5.35
CA ASN A 282 -15.39 -19.85 5.61
C ASN A 282 -14.93 -21.22 6.16
N GLY A 283 -14.02 -21.22 7.13
CA GLY A 283 -13.59 -22.43 7.81
C GLY A 283 -12.71 -22.13 9.01
N ASP A 284 -12.26 -23.18 9.67
CA ASP A 284 -11.52 -23.08 10.94
C ASP A 284 -10.07 -23.57 10.81
N ILE A 285 -9.23 -23.16 11.76
CA ILE A 285 -7.87 -23.66 11.90
C ILE A 285 -7.81 -24.56 13.13
N LYS A 286 -7.57 -25.84 12.89
CA LYS A 286 -7.38 -26.84 13.92
C LYS A 286 -5.91 -27.21 14.06
N ILE A 287 -5.48 -27.36 15.30
CA ILE A 287 -4.13 -27.81 15.66
C ILE A 287 -4.29 -29.13 16.41
N ASP A 288 -3.58 -30.18 15.98
CA ASP A 288 -3.61 -31.46 16.68
C ASP A 288 -2.83 -31.40 18.00
N TYR A 289 -3.20 -32.28 18.94
CA TYR A 289 -2.56 -32.38 20.25
C TYR A 289 -1.05 -32.66 20.10
N ASP A 290 -0.23 -32.03 20.96
CA ASP A 290 1.24 -32.11 21.01
C ASP A 290 2.01 -31.47 19.84
N VAL A 291 1.33 -30.77 18.93
CA VAL A 291 1.97 -30.03 17.82
C VAL A 291 2.45 -28.65 18.26
N LYS A 292 3.71 -28.31 17.95
CA LYS A 292 4.27 -26.97 18.19
C LYS A 292 4.16 -26.09 16.96
N ILE A 293 3.56 -24.92 17.15
CA ILE A 293 3.41 -23.90 16.11
C ILE A 293 4.18 -22.66 16.49
N ASP A 294 4.83 -22.02 15.51
CA ASP A 294 5.41 -20.67 15.60
C ASP A 294 5.09 -19.92 14.29
N ILE A 295 4.15 -18.99 14.37
CA ILE A 295 3.68 -18.20 13.22
C ILE A 295 4.09 -16.74 13.43
N LYS A 296 4.86 -16.20 12.48
CA LYS A 296 5.30 -14.80 12.48
C LYS A 296 4.74 -14.07 11.27
N GLY A 297 3.75 -13.22 11.49
CA GLY A 297 3.11 -12.45 10.44
C GLY A 297 1.66 -12.15 10.78
N LEU A 298 0.75 -12.46 9.86
CA LEU A 298 -0.67 -12.12 10.00
C LEU A 298 -1.56 -13.31 9.61
N SER A 299 -2.47 -13.70 10.49
CA SER A 299 -3.55 -14.63 10.17
C SER A 299 -4.86 -13.86 10.04
N ILE A 300 -5.59 -14.05 8.95
CA ILE A 300 -6.92 -13.49 8.75
C ILE A 300 -7.90 -14.63 8.63
N VAL A 301 -8.86 -14.71 9.55
CA VAL A 301 -9.82 -15.81 9.59
C VAL A 301 -11.24 -15.24 9.65
N GLN A 302 -12.17 -15.96 9.06
CA GLN A 302 -13.58 -15.63 9.11
C GLN A 302 -14.33 -16.62 9.99
N ASN A 303 -14.75 -16.17 11.17
CA ASN A 303 -15.53 -16.91 12.15
C ASN A 303 -14.76 -18.07 12.79
N ILE A 304 -13.67 -17.77 13.50
CA ILE A 304 -12.99 -18.80 14.30
C ILE A 304 -13.95 -19.35 15.36
N THR A 305 -14.19 -20.66 15.32
CA THR A 305 -14.91 -21.35 16.39
C THR A 305 -14.00 -21.90 17.47
N ASN A 306 -12.69 -22.03 17.19
CA ASN A 306 -11.70 -22.58 18.10
C ASN A 306 -10.81 -21.51 18.75
N ASN A 307 -11.03 -21.24 20.04
CA ASN A 307 -10.24 -20.27 20.80
C ASN A 307 -8.75 -20.64 20.93
N ASP A 308 -8.39 -21.92 20.79
CA ASP A 308 -7.00 -22.39 20.96
C ASP A 308 -6.04 -21.77 19.92
N PHE A 309 -6.54 -21.43 18.73
CA PHE A 309 -5.74 -20.76 17.70
C PHE A 309 -5.58 -19.26 18.01
N LEU A 310 -6.65 -18.59 18.43
CA LEU A 310 -6.66 -17.16 18.77
C LEU A 310 -5.74 -16.83 19.94
N GLU A 311 -5.70 -17.71 20.94
CA GLU A 311 -4.95 -17.49 22.18
C GLU A 311 -3.54 -18.10 22.15
N ASN A 312 -3.09 -18.61 21.00
CA ASN A 312 -1.82 -19.29 20.92
C ASN A 312 -0.65 -18.30 21.15
N PRO A 313 0.17 -18.50 22.21
CA PRO A 313 1.22 -17.57 22.59
C PRO A 313 2.37 -17.50 21.58
N ASN A 314 2.43 -18.42 20.62
CA ASN A 314 3.48 -18.49 19.60
C ASN A 314 3.07 -17.82 18.26
N MET A 315 2.04 -16.97 18.27
CA MET A 315 1.66 -16.15 17.13
C MET A 315 2.10 -14.71 17.35
N PHE A 316 2.98 -14.22 16.47
CA PHE A 316 3.57 -12.89 16.59
C PHE A 316 3.34 -12.09 15.33
N TYR A 317 2.90 -10.84 15.49
CA TYR A 317 2.83 -9.93 14.36
C TYR A 317 4.24 -9.51 13.94
N SER A 318 4.57 -9.71 12.65
CA SER A 318 5.85 -9.30 12.09
C SER A 318 5.64 -8.39 10.88
N ARG A 319 5.81 -7.08 11.08
CA ARG A 319 5.73 -6.08 10.00
C ARG A 319 6.57 -6.45 8.79
N HIS A 320 7.78 -6.96 9.03
CA HIS A 320 8.69 -7.35 7.96
C HIS A 320 8.06 -8.41 7.05
N PHE A 321 7.50 -9.49 7.62
CA PHE A 321 6.87 -10.55 6.82
C PHE A 321 5.53 -10.11 6.24
N VAL A 322 4.75 -9.32 6.98
CA VAL A 322 3.46 -8.81 6.52
C VAL A 322 3.63 -7.87 5.32
N TYR A 323 4.58 -6.94 5.34
CA TYR A 323 4.85 -6.08 4.18
C TYR A 323 5.48 -6.84 3.02
N LYS A 324 6.43 -7.76 3.29
CA LYS A 324 7.10 -8.53 2.23
C LYS A 324 6.11 -9.38 1.42
N TYR A 325 5.16 -10.03 2.10
CA TYR A 325 4.21 -10.94 1.44
C TYR A 325 2.87 -10.27 1.13
N GLY A 326 2.43 -9.31 1.93
CA GLY A 326 1.16 -8.61 1.74
C GLY A 326 1.05 -7.85 0.42
N ILE A 327 2.15 -7.35 -0.14
CA ILE A 327 2.16 -6.71 -1.47
C ILE A 327 1.62 -7.59 -2.61
N TYR A 328 1.56 -8.91 -2.44
CA TYR A 328 0.98 -9.83 -3.42
C TYR A 328 -0.53 -10.02 -3.27
N LEU A 329 -1.11 -9.53 -2.17
CA LEU A 329 -2.53 -9.62 -1.87
C LEU A 329 -3.30 -8.42 -2.46
N PRO A 330 -4.43 -8.67 -3.15
CA PRO A 330 -5.31 -7.59 -3.59
C PRO A 330 -5.83 -6.77 -2.41
N GLY A 331 -5.83 -5.44 -2.54
CA GLY A 331 -6.34 -4.54 -1.49
C GLY A 331 -5.41 -4.33 -0.30
N PHE A 332 -4.20 -4.89 -0.32
CA PHE A 332 -3.21 -4.66 0.73
C PHE A 332 -2.62 -3.24 0.67
N ILE A 333 -2.23 -2.82 -0.53
CA ILE A 333 -1.82 -1.44 -0.81
C ILE A 333 -3.08 -0.62 -1.07
N GLU A 334 -3.32 0.37 -0.23
CA GLU A 334 -4.45 1.29 -0.31
C GLU A 334 -3.93 2.70 0.00
N THR A 335 -3.66 3.47 -1.05
CA THR A 335 -3.05 4.79 -0.90
C THR A 335 -4.08 5.82 -0.46
N LYS A 336 -3.82 6.50 0.66
CA LYS A 336 -4.64 7.62 1.14
C LYS A 336 -3.78 8.79 1.56
N ILE A 337 -3.99 9.95 0.94
CA ILE A 337 -3.30 11.19 1.30
C ILE A 337 -3.69 11.57 2.73
N ASN A 338 -2.71 11.71 3.61
CA ASN A 338 -2.93 12.21 4.97
C ASN A 338 -2.77 13.72 5.03
N LEU A 339 -1.72 14.24 4.39
CA LEU A 339 -1.25 15.59 4.63
C LEU A 339 -0.44 16.09 3.43
N ILE A 340 -0.76 17.32 3.02
CA ILE A 340 -0.03 18.09 2.01
C ILE A 340 0.54 19.31 2.72
N LYS A 341 1.86 19.51 2.61
CA LYS A 341 2.57 20.64 3.21
C LYS A 341 3.46 21.33 2.17
N ILE A 342 3.47 22.65 2.25
CA ILE A 342 4.43 23.50 1.55
C ILE A 342 5.73 23.48 2.35
N ASP A 343 6.84 23.42 1.63
CA ASP A 343 8.18 23.26 2.18
C ASP A 343 9.02 24.54 2.10
#